data_AF-A0A848WJE9-F1
#
_entry.id   AF-A0A848WJE9-F1
#
_cell.length_a   1.000
_cell.length_b   1.000
_cell.length_c   1.000
_cell.angle_alpha   90.00
_cell.angle_beta   90.00
_cell.angle_gamma   90.00
#
_symmetry.space_group_name_H-M   'P 1'
#
loop_
_entity.id
_entity.type
_entity.pdbx_description
1 polymer ?
#
loop_
_entity_poly.entity_id
_entity_poly.type
_entity_poly.pdbx_seq_one_letter_code
_entity_poly.pdbx_strand_id
1 'polypeptide(L)'
;MDVLETLAVALGFATLAGLNLYMTVFVTGLAINMNWVDVSTKYPELQVLGEPAVLVASGIFFCLEFFSDKIPWVDSLWDTIHTLIRPVGGGLLAIHTLGPTEPAFDVIIALLAGGTTLVSHSFKAGTRLAINASPEPFSNVAASVGGDVAVLGGIALMWTNPILFAIVCIAFLSFSIYMGPKLFRRIKGFAHLLWHRFLAVFFRKDDLRLYSQLTADEDLLLSDVLGGEKPDVQWTARVLVGKSKKFKPLTTNTFGSIVAVEGEDLKLHFVGRRMFRDYHACIPLDSMDVVVEPKFLGDLVVLFDRTNKRKIALRLHAGHRGLGEKIAEGILELQGGDLSVDVPEEPAHEEKSEKKSNISKKDSEASVS
;
A
#
# COMPACT_ATOMS: atom_id res chain seq x y z
N MET A 1 19.05 27.24 -28.96
CA MET A 1 19.16 25.85 -28.47
C MET A 1 19.60 25.83 -27.01
N ASP A 2 20.39 26.81 -26.56
CA ASP A 2 20.89 26.89 -25.17
C ASP A 2 19.79 26.90 -24.09
N VAL A 3 18.72 27.67 -24.26
CA VAL A 3 17.64 27.73 -23.23
C VAL A 3 16.96 26.38 -23.03
N LEU A 4 16.70 25.65 -24.13
CA LEU A 4 16.06 24.34 -24.05
C LEU A 4 16.98 23.32 -23.37
N GLU A 5 18.29 23.38 -23.67
CA GLU A 5 19.28 22.52 -23.03
C GLU A 5 19.44 22.85 -21.53
N THR A 6 19.47 24.13 -21.15
CA THR A 6 19.55 24.51 -19.74
C THR A 6 18.30 24.07 -18.97
N LEU A 7 17.10 24.23 -19.55
CA LEU A 7 15.86 23.72 -18.95
C LEU A 7 15.85 22.18 -18.87
N ALA A 8 16.39 21.50 -19.89
CA ALA A 8 16.54 20.05 -19.88
C ALA A 8 17.44 19.57 -18.74
N VAL A 9 18.57 20.24 -18.50
CA VAL A 9 19.46 19.92 -17.38
C VAL A 9 18.80 20.26 -16.03
N ALA A 10 18.13 21.40 -15.92
CA ALA A 10 17.47 21.83 -14.68
C ALA A 10 16.33 20.87 -14.25
N LEU A 11 15.41 20.55 -15.17
CA LEU A 11 14.34 19.59 -14.91
C LEU A 11 14.84 18.13 -14.88
N GLY A 12 15.96 17.87 -15.54
CA GLY A 12 16.71 16.63 -15.45
C GLY A 12 17.21 16.36 -14.04
N PHE A 13 17.89 17.33 -13.43
CA PHE A 13 18.28 17.29 -12.02
C PHE A 13 17.08 17.11 -11.09
N ALA A 14 15.98 17.82 -11.34
CA ALA A 14 14.74 17.64 -10.57
C ALA A 14 14.20 16.20 -10.65
N THR A 15 14.21 15.61 -11.85
CA THR A 15 13.77 14.23 -12.06
C THR A 15 14.66 13.23 -11.31
N LEU A 16 15.98 13.39 -11.38
CA LEU A 16 16.96 12.54 -10.71
C LEU A 16 16.93 12.72 -9.19
N ALA A 17 16.74 13.95 -8.71
CA ALA A 17 16.57 14.24 -7.29
C ALA A 17 15.33 13.56 -6.70
N GLY A 18 14.29 13.35 -7.51
CA GLY A 18 13.13 12.56 -7.12
C GLY A 18 13.46 11.09 -6.89
N LEU A 19 14.38 10.53 -7.69
CA LEU A 19 14.85 9.15 -7.53
C LEU A 19 15.88 9.02 -6.40
N ASN A 20 16.92 9.85 -6.35
CA ASN A 20 17.91 9.89 -5.28
C ASN A 20 18.62 11.26 -5.24
N LEU A 21 18.11 12.19 -4.40
CA LEU A 21 18.68 13.54 -4.26
C LEU A 21 20.15 13.51 -3.86
N TYR A 22 20.51 12.71 -2.86
CA TYR A 22 21.85 12.72 -2.31
C TYR A 22 22.87 12.13 -3.28
N MET A 23 22.52 11.05 -3.97
CA MET A 23 23.34 10.51 -5.05
C MET A 23 23.49 11.52 -6.19
N THR A 24 22.41 12.20 -6.57
CA THR A 24 22.43 13.21 -7.62
C THR A 24 23.42 14.33 -7.31
N VAL A 25 23.37 14.86 -6.08
CA VAL A 25 24.30 15.89 -5.60
C VAL A 25 25.72 15.35 -5.51
N PHE A 26 25.91 14.19 -4.87
CA PHE A 26 27.23 13.61 -4.61
C PHE A 26 27.97 13.27 -5.91
N VAL A 27 27.32 12.56 -6.84
CA VAL A 27 27.95 12.12 -8.09
C VAL A 27 28.24 13.31 -8.99
N THR A 28 27.33 14.28 -9.08
CA THR A 28 27.54 15.50 -9.87
C THR A 28 28.67 16.33 -9.27
N GLY A 29 28.66 16.54 -7.95
CA GLY A 29 29.73 17.23 -7.26
C GLY A 29 31.08 16.55 -7.45
N LEU A 30 31.12 15.21 -7.38
CA LEU A 30 32.34 14.45 -7.56
C LEU A 30 32.86 14.60 -9.00
N ALA A 31 31.97 14.56 -9.98
CA ALA A 31 32.32 14.79 -11.38
C ALA A 31 32.89 16.20 -11.62
N ILE A 32 32.35 17.22 -10.94
CA ILE A 32 32.86 18.59 -10.98
C ILE A 32 34.25 18.65 -10.31
N ASN A 33 34.37 18.12 -9.09
CA ASN A 33 35.61 18.14 -8.29
C ASN A 33 36.76 17.41 -9.00
N MET A 34 36.47 16.30 -9.69
CA MET A 34 37.43 15.52 -10.47
C MET A 34 37.64 16.04 -11.90
N ASN A 35 37.02 17.18 -12.27
CA ASN A 35 37.08 17.78 -13.61
C ASN A 35 36.62 16.82 -14.74
N TRP A 36 35.69 15.91 -14.46
CA TRP A 36 35.06 15.06 -15.48
C TRP A 36 34.01 15.83 -16.30
N VAL A 37 33.43 16.85 -15.69
CA VAL A 37 32.46 17.75 -16.32
C VAL A 37 32.86 19.18 -16.02
N ASP A 38 32.95 20.00 -17.07
CA ASP A 38 33.13 21.44 -16.93
C ASP A 38 31.78 22.15 -16.87
N VAL A 39 31.45 22.65 -15.67
CA VAL A 39 30.25 23.47 -15.44
C VAL A 39 30.56 24.97 -15.40
N SER A 40 31.84 25.36 -15.38
CA SER A 40 32.27 26.74 -15.11
C SER A 40 31.75 27.77 -16.11
N THR A 41 31.59 27.34 -17.36
CA THR A 41 31.17 28.21 -18.46
C THR A 41 29.66 28.28 -18.61
N LYS A 42 28.98 27.12 -18.57
CA LYS A 42 27.54 27.01 -18.88
C LYS A 42 26.64 27.04 -17.64
N TYR A 43 27.12 26.53 -16.50
CA TYR A 43 26.35 26.38 -15.26
C TYR A 43 27.21 26.77 -14.04
N PRO A 44 27.74 28.01 -13.98
CA PRO A 44 28.76 28.40 -13.00
C PRO A 44 28.31 28.20 -11.54
N GLU A 45 27.02 28.40 -11.25
CA GLU A 45 26.49 28.22 -9.89
C GLU A 45 26.46 26.75 -9.42
N LEU A 46 26.50 25.77 -10.33
CA LEU A 46 26.62 24.36 -9.97
C LEU A 46 28.00 23.99 -9.40
N GLN A 47 29.01 24.87 -9.51
CA GLN A 47 30.33 24.62 -8.90
C GLN A 47 30.25 24.37 -7.40
N VAL A 48 29.25 24.94 -6.71
CA VAL A 48 29.03 24.73 -5.27
C VAL A 48 28.82 23.25 -4.92
N LEU A 49 28.35 22.42 -5.86
CA LEU A 49 28.18 20.99 -5.63
C LEU A 49 29.52 20.26 -5.49
N GLY A 50 30.60 20.80 -6.08
CA GLY A 50 31.95 20.27 -5.98
C GLY A 50 32.70 20.66 -4.69
N GLU A 51 32.08 21.48 -3.82
CA GLU A 51 32.68 21.93 -2.57
C GLU A 51 32.83 20.75 -1.59
N PRO A 52 34.00 20.58 -0.92
CA PRO A 52 34.26 19.42 -0.06
C PRO A 52 33.20 19.18 1.01
N ALA A 53 32.65 20.24 1.61
CA ALA A 53 31.60 20.11 2.62
C ALA A 53 30.30 19.54 2.02
N VAL A 54 29.92 19.96 0.81
CA VAL A 54 28.73 19.47 0.10
C VAL A 54 28.93 18.01 -0.31
N LEU A 55 30.13 17.64 -0.79
CA LEU A 55 30.48 16.26 -1.11
C LEU A 55 30.42 15.34 0.10
N VAL A 56 31.00 15.74 1.22
CA VAL A 56 30.98 14.93 2.45
C VAL A 56 29.55 14.77 2.96
N ALA A 57 28.78 15.86 3.02
CA ALA A 57 27.40 15.80 3.48
C ALA A 57 26.54 14.92 2.57
N SER A 58 26.54 15.18 1.27
CA SER A 58 25.76 14.39 0.29
C SER A 58 26.20 12.93 0.24
N GLY A 59 27.49 12.63 0.36
CA GLY A 59 28.01 11.27 0.46
C GLY A 59 27.51 10.52 1.69
N ILE A 60 27.52 11.16 2.88
CA ILE A 60 26.97 10.57 4.10
C ILE A 60 25.48 10.29 3.95
N PHE A 61 24.69 11.27 3.49
CA PHE A 61 23.25 11.08 3.30
C PHE A 61 22.93 10.04 2.23
N PHE A 62 23.75 9.95 1.17
CA PHE A 62 23.63 8.89 0.17
C PHE A 62 23.89 7.51 0.78
N CYS A 63 24.93 7.36 1.61
CA CYS A 63 25.18 6.11 2.33
C CYS A 63 23.99 5.75 3.24
N LEU A 64 23.47 6.72 4.00
CA LEU A 64 22.30 6.52 4.85
C LEU A 64 21.08 6.06 4.05
N GLU A 65 20.80 6.68 2.90
CA GLU A 65 19.72 6.25 2.00
C GLU A 65 19.96 4.83 1.49
N PHE A 66 21.16 4.54 0.99
CA PHE A 66 21.50 3.22 0.45
C PHE A 66 21.33 2.09 1.48
N PHE A 67 21.63 2.34 2.76
CA PHE A 67 21.39 1.36 3.83
C PHE A 67 19.93 1.34 4.28
N SER A 68 19.27 2.50 4.36
CA SER A 68 17.85 2.60 4.71
C SER A 68 16.97 1.80 3.74
N ASP A 69 17.32 1.82 2.45
CA ASP A 69 16.63 1.09 1.38
C ASP A 69 16.63 -0.43 1.55
N LYS A 70 17.53 -0.97 2.37
CA LYS A 70 17.67 -2.43 2.59
C LYS A 70 16.87 -2.91 3.80
N ILE A 71 16.40 -2.01 4.65
CA ILE A 71 15.68 -2.34 5.88
C ILE A 71 14.20 -1.99 5.68
N PRO A 72 13.29 -2.98 5.67
CA PRO A 72 11.85 -2.72 5.60
C PRO A 72 11.40 -1.75 6.69
N TRP A 73 10.44 -0.89 6.38
CA TRP A 73 9.88 0.17 7.23
C TRP A 73 10.79 1.40 7.41
N VAL A 74 12.11 1.19 7.54
CA VAL A 74 13.07 2.30 7.55
C VAL A 74 13.05 3.01 6.20
N ASP A 75 12.98 2.25 5.10
CA ASP A 75 12.78 2.75 3.74
C ASP A 75 11.56 3.68 3.63
N SER A 76 10.44 3.27 4.21
CA SER A 76 9.16 3.96 4.13
C SER A 76 9.15 5.23 4.98
N LEU A 77 9.78 5.20 6.16
CA LEU A 77 9.97 6.38 7.00
C LEU A 77 10.88 7.39 6.32
N TRP A 78 11.99 6.92 5.74
CA TRP A 78 12.90 7.73 4.95
C TRP A 78 12.16 8.41 3.79
N ASP A 79 11.41 7.65 3.00
CA ASP A 79 10.65 8.17 1.86
C ASP A 79 9.55 9.16 2.29
N THR A 80 8.96 8.97 3.48
CA THR A 80 7.96 9.91 4.04
C THR A 80 8.59 11.27 4.34
N ILE A 81 9.71 11.29 5.07
CA ILE A 81 10.44 12.53 5.37
C ILE A 81 10.88 13.22 4.06
N HIS A 82 11.36 12.43 3.10
CA HIS A 82 11.88 12.94 1.84
C HIS A 82 10.81 13.38 0.84
N THR A 83 9.54 13.12 1.12
CA THR A 83 8.42 13.71 0.36
C THR A 83 8.43 15.24 0.48
N LEU A 84 9.00 15.79 1.57
CA LEU A 84 9.17 17.23 1.75
C LEU A 84 10.57 17.71 1.33
N ILE A 85 11.63 17.00 1.71
CA ILE A 85 13.01 17.43 1.49
C ILE A 85 13.37 17.42 0.00
N ARG A 86 12.94 16.39 -0.76
CA ARG A 86 13.34 16.23 -2.16
C ARG A 86 12.79 17.34 -3.05
N PRO A 87 11.49 17.67 -3.04
CA PRO A 87 10.99 18.77 -3.87
C PRO A 87 11.73 20.09 -3.65
N VAL A 88 12.11 20.39 -2.41
CA VAL A 88 12.95 21.56 -2.09
C VAL A 88 14.33 21.41 -2.71
N GLY A 89 15.01 20.27 -2.51
CA GLY A 89 16.33 20.02 -3.08
C GLY A 89 16.36 20.04 -4.61
N GLY A 90 15.38 19.43 -5.27
CA GLY A 90 15.25 19.45 -6.74
C GLY A 90 14.95 20.85 -7.29
N GLY A 91 14.14 21.64 -6.57
CA GLY A 91 13.93 23.05 -6.87
C GLY A 91 15.23 23.86 -6.79
N LEU A 92 16.00 23.70 -5.72
CA LEU A 92 17.28 24.39 -5.54
C LEU A 92 18.29 24.01 -6.62
N LEU A 93 18.40 22.73 -6.98
CA LEU A 93 19.27 22.27 -8.07
C LEU A 93 18.88 22.90 -9.42
N ALA A 94 17.58 22.99 -9.71
CA ALA A 94 17.09 23.60 -10.93
C ALA A 94 17.39 25.10 -11.01
N ILE A 95 17.22 25.84 -9.90
CA ILE A 95 17.55 27.27 -9.82
C ILE A 95 19.05 27.48 -10.06
N HIS A 96 19.93 26.75 -9.35
CA HIS A 96 21.38 26.87 -9.52
C HIS A 96 21.85 26.42 -10.92
N THR A 97 21.07 25.59 -11.61
CA THR A 97 21.38 25.25 -13.01
C THR A 97 21.11 26.43 -13.94
N LEU A 98 20.10 27.25 -13.65
CA LEU A 98 19.73 28.40 -14.50
C LEU A 98 20.61 29.62 -14.26
N GLY A 99 21.21 29.74 -13.08
CA GLY A 99 22.00 30.90 -12.71
C GLY A 99 21.13 32.09 -12.28
N PRO A 100 21.68 33.32 -12.30
CA PRO A 100 20.95 34.51 -11.87
C PRO A 100 19.74 34.78 -12.77
N THR A 101 18.54 34.71 -12.22
CA THR A 101 17.30 35.06 -12.92
C THR A 101 16.44 36.06 -12.14
N GLU A 102 15.35 36.52 -12.74
CA GLU A 102 14.36 37.38 -12.06
C GLU A 102 13.66 36.58 -10.94
N PRO A 103 13.40 37.17 -9.74
CA PRO A 103 12.82 36.44 -8.61
C PRO A 103 11.50 35.72 -8.91
N ALA A 104 10.68 36.28 -9.80
CA ALA A 104 9.43 35.65 -10.23
C ALA A 104 9.68 34.34 -11.01
N PHE A 105 10.76 34.29 -11.80
CA PHE A 105 11.14 33.12 -12.57
C PHE A 105 11.72 32.01 -11.68
N ASP A 106 12.52 32.37 -10.68
CA ASP A 106 13.01 31.41 -9.67
C ASP A 106 11.86 30.68 -8.98
N VAL A 107 10.79 31.38 -8.62
CA VAL A 107 9.58 30.78 -8.02
C VAL A 107 8.90 29.82 -9.00
N ILE A 108 8.74 30.21 -10.27
CA ILE A 108 8.13 29.35 -11.29
C ILE A 108 8.94 28.07 -11.46
N ILE A 109 10.27 28.19 -11.55
CA ILE A 109 11.15 27.04 -11.71
C ILE A 109 11.15 26.16 -10.46
N ALA A 110 11.18 26.75 -9.27
CA ALA A 110 11.08 26.00 -8.01
C ALA A 110 9.80 25.15 -7.96
N LEU A 111 8.67 25.70 -8.40
CA LEU A 111 7.39 24.99 -8.46
C LEU A 111 7.41 23.87 -9.51
N LEU A 112 7.93 24.14 -10.71
CA LEU A 112 8.02 23.15 -11.79
C LEU A 112 8.98 22.01 -11.44
N ALA A 113 10.18 22.34 -10.97
CA ALA A 113 11.18 21.37 -10.57
C ALA A 113 10.78 20.61 -9.30
N GLY A 114 10.22 21.29 -8.29
CA GLY A 114 9.68 20.67 -7.10
C GLY A 114 8.55 19.69 -7.41
N GLY A 115 7.62 20.07 -8.30
CA GLY A 115 6.56 19.20 -8.79
C GLY A 115 7.11 17.99 -9.58
N THR A 116 8.08 18.21 -10.45
CA THR A 116 8.77 17.15 -11.21
C THR A 116 9.43 16.14 -10.27
N THR A 117 10.13 16.66 -9.26
CA THR A 117 10.78 15.87 -8.20
C THR A 117 9.77 15.05 -7.43
N LEU A 118 8.63 15.66 -7.06
CA LEU A 118 7.56 14.98 -6.32
C LEU A 118 6.93 13.84 -7.14
N VAL A 119 6.73 14.03 -8.44
CA VAL A 119 6.21 12.98 -9.34
C VAL A 119 7.18 11.79 -9.39
N SER A 120 8.47 12.07 -9.62
CA SER A 120 9.52 11.05 -9.67
C SER A 120 9.67 10.29 -8.34
N HIS A 121 9.68 11.02 -7.22
CA HIS A 121 9.72 10.43 -5.87
C HIS A 121 8.48 9.58 -5.57
N SER A 122 7.29 10.07 -5.92
CA SER A 122 6.03 9.35 -5.72
C SER A 122 6.00 8.03 -6.49
N PHE A 123 6.59 8.00 -7.69
CA PHE A 123 6.73 6.77 -8.46
C PHE A 123 7.68 5.76 -7.80
N LYS A 124 8.84 6.20 -7.30
CA LYS A 124 9.78 5.38 -6.52
C LYS A 124 9.11 4.81 -5.26
N ALA A 125 8.57 5.68 -4.40
CA ALA A 125 7.91 5.29 -3.15
C ALA A 125 6.72 4.36 -3.40
N GLY A 126 5.92 4.63 -4.43
CA GLY A 126 4.79 3.80 -4.81
C GLY A 126 5.20 2.41 -5.29
N THR A 127 6.31 2.30 -6.03
CA THR A 127 6.87 1.01 -6.47
C THR A 127 7.37 0.20 -5.28
N ARG A 128 8.04 0.85 -4.32
CA ARG A 128 8.44 0.20 -3.06
C ARG A 128 7.27 -0.32 -2.26
N LEU A 129 6.22 0.47 -2.13
CA LEU A 129 5.02 0.03 -1.42
C LEU A 129 4.36 -1.18 -2.11
N ALA A 130 4.40 -1.25 -3.45
CA ALA A 130 3.92 -2.41 -4.18
C ALA A 130 4.81 -3.65 -3.98
N ILE A 131 6.14 -3.50 -3.91
CA ILE A 131 7.09 -4.59 -3.65
C ILE A 131 6.95 -5.08 -2.20
N ASN A 132 6.90 -4.16 -1.23
CA ASN A 132 6.76 -4.47 0.20
C ASN A 132 5.44 -5.18 0.54
N ALA A 133 4.42 -5.14 -0.34
CA ALA A 133 3.20 -5.93 -0.19
C ALA A 133 3.45 -7.45 -0.32
N SER A 134 4.58 -7.88 -0.90
CA SER A 134 5.04 -9.26 -0.98
C SER A 134 6.54 -9.32 -0.65
N PRO A 135 6.94 -9.55 0.61
CA PRO A 135 8.32 -9.39 1.06
C PRO A 135 9.23 -10.48 0.47
N GLU A 136 9.77 -10.21 -0.72
CA GLU A 136 10.87 -10.95 -1.32
C GLU A 136 12.14 -10.08 -1.24
N PRO A 137 13.14 -10.44 -0.40
CA PRO A 137 14.33 -9.60 -0.16
C PRO A 137 15.06 -9.20 -1.44
N PHE A 138 15.07 -10.08 -2.44
CA PHE A 138 15.71 -9.85 -3.72
C PHE A 138 15.06 -8.70 -4.52
N SER A 139 13.74 -8.59 -4.50
CA SER A 139 12.99 -7.57 -5.24
C SER A 139 13.26 -6.15 -4.71
N ASN A 140 13.41 -6.00 -3.39
CA ASN A 140 13.75 -4.71 -2.78
C ASN A 140 15.18 -4.27 -3.12
N VAL A 141 16.13 -5.19 -3.04
CA VAL A 141 17.53 -4.91 -3.43
C VAL A 141 17.60 -4.57 -4.92
N ALA A 142 16.95 -5.35 -5.78
CA ALA A 142 16.93 -5.09 -7.21
C ALA A 142 16.30 -3.74 -7.55
N ALA A 143 15.21 -3.36 -6.89
CA ALA A 143 14.58 -2.06 -7.10
C ALA A 143 15.43 -0.88 -6.60
N SER A 144 16.09 -1.02 -5.44
CA SER A 144 17.02 -0.01 -4.92
C SER A 144 18.23 0.16 -5.86
N VAL A 145 18.91 -0.93 -6.21
CA VAL A 145 20.06 -0.90 -7.14
C VAL A 145 19.66 -0.39 -8.52
N GLY A 146 18.49 -0.80 -9.03
CA GLY A 146 17.97 -0.31 -10.31
C GLY A 146 17.73 1.21 -10.29
N GLY A 147 17.24 1.74 -9.17
CA GLY A 147 17.10 3.18 -8.97
C GLY A 147 18.44 3.92 -9.00
N ASP A 148 19.45 3.41 -8.30
CA ASP A 148 20.79 4.00 -8.27
C ASP A 148 21.47 3.95 -9.64
N VAL A 149 21.32 2.84 -10.38
CA VAL A 149 21.80 2.72 -11.76
C VAL A 149 21.08 3.70 -12.67
N ALA A 150 19.78 3.89 -12.52
CA ALA A 150 19.01 4.86 -13.30
C ALA A 150 19.50 6.30 -13.01
N VAL A 151 19.85 6.62 -11.76
CA VAL A 151 20.40 7.94 -11.42
C VAL A 151 21.79 8.14 -12.01
N LEU A 152 22.71 7.18 -11.85
CA LEU A 152 24.05 7.24 -12.45
C LEU A 152 23.99 7.35 -13.98
N GLY A 153 23.20 6.50 -14.62
CA GLY A 153 23.00 6.51 -16.06
C GLY A 153 22.34 7.81 -16.53
N GLY A 154 21.39 8.34 -15.75
CA GLY A 154 20.74 9.62 -16.01
C GLY A 154 21.71 10.79 -15.93
N ILE A 155 22.57 10.86 -14.92
CA ILE A 155 23.61 11.89 -14.81
C ILE A 155 24.58 11.80 -16.00
N ALA A 156 25.07 10.61 -16.31
CA ALA A 156 25.97 10.40 -17.44
C ALA A 156 25.31 10.80 -18.78
N LEU A 157 24.04 10.43 -18.98
CA LEU A 157 23.29 10.78 -20.19
C LEU A 157 22.98 12.28 -20.27
N MET A 158 22.68 12.91 -19.14
CA MET A 158 22.44 14.35 -19.05
C MET A 158 23.65 15.16 -19.50
N TRP A 159 24.86 14.75 -19.09
CA TRP A 159 26.09 15.46 -19.48
C TRP A 159 26.56 15.14 -20.89
N THR A 160 26.28 13.95 -21.42
CA THR A 160 26.70 13.55 -22.78
C THR A 160 25.70 13.96 -23.85
N ASN A 161 24.39 13.89 -23.57
CA ASN A 161 23.32 14.26 -24.50
C ASN A 161 22.08 14.77 -23.73
N PRO A 162 22.03 16.07 -23.36
CA PRO A 162 20.95 16.65 -22.58
C PRO A 162 19.56 16.49 -23.23
N ILE A 163 19.49 16.54 -24.56
CA ILE A 163 18.23 16.43 -25.31
C ILE A 163 17.68 15.01 -25.21
N LEU A 164 18.53 13.99 -25.44
CA LEU A 164 18.13 12.60 -25.29
C LEU A 164 17.70 12.31 -23.85
N PHE A 165 18.42 12.85 -22.87
CA PHE A 165 18.04 12.72 -21.46
C PHE A 165 16.68 13.39 -21.16
N ALA A 166 16.41 14.57 -21.72
CA ALA A 166 15.11 15.23 -21.58
C ALA A 166 13.96 14.38 -22.13
N ILE A 167 14.17 13.73 -23.29
CA ILE A 167 13.17 12.81 -23.87
C ILE A 167 12.90 11.64 -22.93
N VAL A 168 13.95 11.04 -22.36
CA VAL A 168 13.83 9.96 -21.37
C VAL A 168 13.09 10.43 -20.12
N CYS A 169 13.41 11.63 -19.60
CA CYS A 169 12.72 12.21 -18.45
C CYS A 169 11.23 12.43 -18.74
N ILE A 170 10.88 13.01 -19.90
CA ILE A 170 9.49 13.24 -20.30
C ILE A 170 8.74 11.91 -20.40
N ALA A 171 9.34 10.88 -21.00
CA ALA A 171 8.75 9.55 -21.09
C ALA A 171 8.52 8.94 -19.70
N PHE A 172 9.52 9.01 -18.81
CA PHE A 172 9.44 8.52 -17.44
C PHE A 172 8.38 9.26 -16.61
N LEU A 173 8.32 10.60 -16.68
CA LEU A 173 7.33 11.41 -15.98
C LEU A 173 5.92 11.14 -16.50
N SER A 174 5.75 11.05 -17.82
CA SER A 174 4.46 10.70 -18.44
C SER A 174 3.98 9.33 -17.99
N PHE A 175 4.88 8.35 -17.94
CA PHE A 175 4.60 7.02 -17.42
C PHE A 175 4.23 7.05 -15.92
N SER A 176 4.97 7.83 -15.13
CA SER A 176 4.74 7.99 -13.69
C SER A 176 3.36 8.61 -13.40
N ILE A 177 3.01 9.69 -14.11
CA ILE A 177 1.70 10.35 -14.00
C ILE A 177 0.58 9.40 -14.44
N TYR A 178 0.78 8.66 -15.53
CA TYR A 178 -0.18 7.67 -16.01
C TYR A 178 -0.40 6.51 -15.02
N MET A 179 0.66 6.07 -14.32
CA MET A 179 0.60 5.02 -13.30
C MET A 179 0.04 5.51 -11.96
N GLY A 180 0.23 6.79 -11.62
CA GLY A 180 -0.13 7.40 -10.33
C GLY A 180 -1.55 7.06 -9.85
N PRO A 181 -2.62 7.32 -10.63
CA PRO A 181 -3.99 7.01 -10.22
C PRO A 181 -4.24 5.51 -9.98
N LYS A 182 -3.58 4.63 -10.75
CA LYS A 182 -3.73 3.17 -10.60
C LYS A 182 -3.09 2.70 -9.29
N LEU A 183 -1.94 3.28 -8.95
CA LEU A 183 -1.20 2.97 -7.74
C LEU A 183 -1.92 3.54 -6.52
N PHE A 184 -2.40 4.78 -6.59
CA PHE A 184 -3.18 5.42 -5.52
C PHE A 184 -4.46 4.65 -5.16
N ARG A 185 -5.18 4.11 -6.16
CA ARG A 185 -6.37 3.29 -5.92
C ARG A 185 -6.05 2.00 -5.15
N ARG A 186 -4.90 1.38 -5.42
CA ARG A 186 -4.44 0.17 -4.69
C ARG A 186 -3.98 0.51 -3.28
N ILE A 187 -3.27 1.63 -3.12
CA ILE A 187 -2.74 2.09 -1.83
C ILE A 187 -3.85 2.56 -0.90
N LYS A 188 -4.85 3.29 -1.39
CA LYS A 188 -5.96 3.80 -0.55
C LYS A 188 -6.69 2.68 0.18
N GLY A 189 -6.90 1.53 -0.49
CA GLY A 189 -7.51 0.35 0.13
C GLY A 189 -6.65 -0.23 1.25
N PHE A 190 -5.33 -0.32 1.04
CA PHE A 190 -4.39 -0.88 2.02
C PHE A 190 -4.11 0.08 3.18
N ALA A 191 -3.91 1.37 2.90
CA ALA A 191 -3.70 2.42 3.90
C ALA A 191 -4.94 2.61 4.79
N HIS A 192 -6.15 2.53 4.24
CA HIS A 192 -7.37 2.53 5.05
C HIS A 192 -7.41 1.33 6.01
N LEU A 193 -7.07 0.13 5.54
CA LEU A 193 -7.01 -1.08 6.37
C LEU A 193 -5.93 -1.00 7.46
N LEU A 194 -4.74 -0.47 7.13
CA LEU A 194 -3.66 -0.28 8.09
C LEU A 194 -3.95 0.84 9.10
N TRP A 195 -4.52 1.95 8.65
CA TRP A 195 -4.89 3.08 9.51
C TRP A 195 -5.91 2.66 10.55
N HIS A 196 -6.92 1.88 10.16
CA HIS A 196 -7.90 1.35 11.12
C HIS A 196 -7.28 0.32 12.08
N ARG A 197 -6.33 -0.51 11.64
CA ARG A 197 -5.59 -1.44 12.52
C ARG A 197 -4.65 -0.72 13.49
N PHE A 198 -3.96 0.33 13.05
CA PHE A 198 -3.09 1.14 13.91
C PHE A 198 -3.93 1.93 14.93
N LEU A 199 -5.03 2.57 14.49
CA LEU A 199 -5.97 3.21 15.41
C LEU A 199 -6.57 2.21 16.40
N ALA A 200 -6.85 0.96 16.03
CA ALA A 200 -7.32 -0.05 16.97
C ALA A 200 -6.26 -0.47 18.02
N VAL A 201 -4.96 -0.27 17.75
CA VAL A 201 -3.88 -0.49 18.72
C VAL A 201 -3.78 0.68 19.72
N PHE A 202 -4.04 1.92 19.29
CA PHE A 202 -4.00 3.12 20.16
C PHE A 202 -5.32 3.38 20.88
N PHE A 203 -6.44 3.15 20.22
CA PHE A 203 -7.78 3.14 20.81
C PHE A 203 -8.07 1.72 21.30
N ARG A 204 -7.30 1.29 22.31
CA ARG A 204 -7.71 0.20 23.19
C ARG A 204 -8.86 0.73 24.04
N LYS A 205 -10.08 0.67 23.51
CA LYS A 205 -11.27 0.68 24.34
C LYS A 205 -11.73 -0.76 24.46
N ASP A 206 -11.36 -1.35 25.59
CA ASP A 206 -11.86 -2.63 26.05
C ASP A 206 -13.38 -2.63 25.93
N ASP A 207 -13.92 -3.51 25.08
CA ASP A 207 -15.30 -3.97 25.17
C ASP A 207 -15.52 -5.07 24.11
N LEU A 208 -15.46 -6.33 24.56
CA LEU A 208 -16.04 -7.50 23.90
C LEU A 208 -17.55 -7.28 23.73
N ARG A 209 -18.00 -6.47 22.77
CA ARG A 209 -19.42 -6.18 22.61
C ARG A 209 -19.94 -6.76 21.30
N LEU A 210 -20.46 -7.98 21.43
CA LEU A 210 -21.57 -8.48 20.60
C LEU A 210 -22.82 -7.57 20.68
N TYR A 211 -22.79 -6.56 21.56
CA TYR A 211 -23.84 -5.57 21.80
C TYR A 211 -23.30 -4.15 21.58
N SER A 212 -22.75 -3.87 20.39
CA SER A 212 -22.46 -2.47 20.04
C SER A 212 -23.78 -1.68 19.94
N GLN A 213 -23.79 -0.39 20.24
CA GLN A 213 -24.99 0.41 19.94
C GLN A 213 -24.99 0.79 18.46
N LEU A 214 -26.13 0.65 17.79
CA LEU A 214 -26.32 1.23 16.46
C LEU A 214 -26.11 2.74 16.53
N THR A 215 -25.48 3.32 15.51
CA THR A 215 -25.47 4.78 15.40
C THR A 215 -26.88 5.28 15.09
N ALA A 216 -27.22 6.51 15.49
CA ALA A 216 -28.55 7.09 15.25
C ALA A 216 -29.01 6.95 13.79
N ASP A 217 -28.10 7.16 12.83
CA ASP A 217 -28.37 7.00 11.39
C ASP A 217 -28.70 5.55 11.01
N GLU A 218 -28.04 4.57 11.64
CA GLU A 218 -28.27 3.14 11.38
C GLU A 218 -29.57 2.65 12.03
N ASP A 219 -29.88 3.16 13.23
CA ASP A 219 -31.13 2.88 13.95
C ASP A 219 -32.34 3.43 13.18
N LEU A 220 -32.25 4.66 12.67
CA LEU A 220 -33.25 5.28 11.80
C LEU A 220 -33.46 4.49 10.51
N LEU A 221 -32.37 4.08 9.86
CA LEU A 221 -32.42 3.30 8.63
C LEU A 221 -33.06 1.93 8.87
N LEU A 222 -32.70 1.25 9.95
CA LEU A 222 -33.26 -0.06 10.28
C LEU A 222 -34.74 0.06 10.64
N SER A 223 -35.13 1.11 11.38
CA SER A 223 -36.53 1.41 11.69
C SER A 223 -37.35 1.66 10.43
N ASP A 224 -36.87 2.46 9.48
CA ASP A 224 -37.54 2.72 8.19
C ASP A 224 -37.78 1.42 7.41
N VAL A 225 -36.77 0.52 7.39
CA VAL A 225 -36.89 -0.77 6.70
C VAL A 225 -37.87 -1.73 7.37
N LEU A 226 -37.98 -1.69 8.71
CA LEU A 226 -38.89 -2.54 9.49
C LEU A 226 -40.30 -1.94 9.64
N GLY A 227 -40.64 -0.91 8.86
CA GLY A 227 -41.98 -0.33 8.84
C GLY A 227 -42.22 0.82 9.83
N GLY A 228 -41.15 1.45 10.32
CA GLY A 228 -41.19 2.64 11.17
C GLY A 228 -41.29 2.37 12.67
N GLU A 229 -41.26 1.11 13.10
CA GLU A 229 -41.17 0.74 14.51
C GLU A 229 -39.71 0.70 14.96
N LYS A 230 -39.47 0.92 16.26
CA LYS A 230 -38.11 0.86 16.81
C LYS A 230 -37.69 -0.61 16.88
N PRO A 231 -36.62 -1.03 16.18
CA PRO A 231 -36.17 -2.41 16.18
C PRO A 231 -35.78 -2.85 17.59
N ASP A 232 -36.30 -4.00 18.02
CA ASP A 232 -35.79 -4.67 19.22
C ASP A 232 -34.55 -5.48 18.83
N VAL A 233 -33.38 -4.94 19.13
CA VAL A 233 -32.10 -5.47 18.64
C VAL A 233 -31.56 -6.47 19.65
N GLN A 234 -31.51 -7.74 19.26
CA GLN A 234 -30.95 -8.82 20.09
C GLN A 234 -29.43 -8.64 20.25
N TRP A 235 -28.71 -8.44 19.14
CA TRP A 235 -27.27 -8.19 19.14
C TRP A 235 -26.82 -7.51 17.84
N THR A 236 -25.67 -6.86 17.86
CA THR A 236 -25.08 -6.25 16.66
C THR A 236 -23.57 -6.20 16.71
N ALA A 237 -22.95 -6.42 15.56
CA ALA A 237 -21.50 -6.42 15.39
C ALA A 237 -21.06 -5.60 14.18
N ARG A 238 -19.96 -4.87 14.33
CA ARG A 238 -19.31 -4.11 13.25
C ARG A 238 -18.50 -5.05 12.36
N VAL A 239 -18.77 -5.03 11.06
CA VAL A 239 -18.12 -5.91 10.08
C VAL A 239 -17.72 -5.16 8.81
N LEU A 240 -16.68 -5.68 8.15
CA LEU A 240 -16.32 -5.32 6.79
C LEU A 240 -16.72 -6.45 5.85
N VAL A 241 -17.54 -6.13 4.85
CA VAL A 241 -17.93 -7.13 3.83
C VAL A 241 -16.71 -7.51 2.99
N GLY A 242 -16.33 -8.78 3.05
CA GLY A 242 -15.26 -9.39 2.26
C GLY A 242 -15.74 -9.80 0.86
N LYS A 243 -15.33 -10.99 0.38
CA LYS A 243 -15.75 -11.51 -0.93
C LYS A 243 -17.20 -12.00 -0.84
N SER A 244 -18.11 -11.38 -1.61
CA SER A 244 -19.54 -11.71 -1.68
C SER A 244 -20.01 -12.08 -3.09
N LYS A 245 -19.14 -12.70 -3.92
CA LYS A 245 -19.28 -12.85 -5.39
C LYS A 245 -20.64 -13.32 -5.93
N LYS A 246 -21.49 -13.96 -5.12
CA LYS A 246 -22.80 -14.47 -5.54
C LYS A 246 -23.99 -13.90 -4.76
N PHE A 247 -23.77 -13.07 -3.74
CA PHE A 247 -24.82 -12.41 -2.98
C PHE A 247 -24.95 -10.96 -3.42
N LYS A 248 -25.78 -10.71 -4.44
CA LYS A 248 -25.98 -9.38 -5.05
C LYS A 248 -26.35 -8.27 -4.03
N PRO A 249 -27.11 -8.54 -2.96
CA PRO A 249 -27.43 -7.51 -1.98
C PRO A 249 -26.24 -7.01 -1.17
N LEU A 250 -25.07 -7.68 -1.16
CA LEU A 250 -23.88 -7.23 -0.42
C LEU A 250 -22.73 -6.84 -1.36
N THR A 251 -22.23 -5.62 -1.18
CA THR A 251 -21.08 -5.11 -1.92
C THR A 251 -19.78 -5.36 -1.16
N THR A 252 -18.78 -5.93 -1.85
CA THR A 252 -17.44 -6.14 -1.28
C THR A 252 -16.78 -4.83 -0.85
N ASN A 253 -16.01 -4.88 0.25
CA ASN A 253 -15.29 -3.75 0.83
C ASN A 253 -16.20 -2.61 1.33
N THR A 254 -17.39 -2.95 1.84
CA THR A 254 -18.33 -2.00 2.46
C THR A 254 -18.35 -2.21 3.97
N PHE A 255 -18.28 -1.11 4.72
CA PHE A 255 -18.35 -1.11 6.19
C PHE A 255 -19.78 -0.94 6.66
N GLY A 256 -20.13 -1.65 7.72
CA GLY A 256 -21.43 -1.55 8.36
C GLY A 256 -21.54 -2.39 9.63
N SER A 257 -22.76 -2.48 10.13
CA SER A 257 -23.16 -3.28 11.27
C SER A 257 -24.04 -4.43 10.77
N ILE A 258 -23.79 -5.65 11.23
CA ILE A 258 -24.79 -6.71 11.18
C ILE A 258 -25.66 -6.62 12.43
N VAL A 259 -26.95 -6.87 12.27
CA VAL A 259 -27.97 -6.70 13.30
C VAL A 259 -28.89 -7.92 13.28
N ALA A 260 -29.02 -8.56 14.44
CA ALA A 260 -30.06 -9.53 14.72
C ALA A 260 -31.21 -8.82 15.45
N VAL A 261 -32.42 -8.99 14.95
CA VAL A 261 -33.63 -8.35 15.47
C VAL A 261 -34.51 -9.42 16.10
N GLU A 262 -35.02 -9.16 17.30
CA GLU A 262 -35.90 -10.07 18.00
C GLU A 262 -37.21 -10.26 17.21
N GLY A 263 -37.63 -11.51 17.01
CA GLY A 263 -38.83 -11.86 16.22
C GLY A 263 -38.61 -12.00 14.71
N GLU A 264 -37.43 -11.66 14.16
CA GLU A 264 -37.03 -12.00 12.79
C GLU A 264 -36.04 -13.19 12.77
N ASP A 265 -36.51 -14.36 13.18
CA ASP A 265 -35.72 -15.60 13.15
C ASP A 265 -35.22 -15.90 11.73
N LEU A 266 -34.03 -16.52 11.62
CA LEU A 266 -33.38 -16.87 10.36
C LEU A 266 -33.03 -15.68 9.44
N LYS A 267 -32.96 -14.45 9.94
CA LYS A 267 -32.53 -13.28 9.16
C LYS A 267 -31.50 -12.44 9.90
N LEU A 268 -30.57 -11.88 9.13
CA LEU A 268 -29.64 -10.86 9.58
C LEU A 268 -29.74 -9.62 8.70
N HIS A 269 -29.75 -8.46 9.32
CA HIS A 269 -29.73 -7.19 8.61
C HIS A 269 -28.32 -6.62 8.60
N PHE A 270 -27.84 -6.23 7.43
CA PHE A 270 -26.63 -5.42 7.28
C PHE A 270 -27.02 -3.98 7.03
N VAL A 271 -26.51 -3.07 7.85
CA VAL A 271 -26.76 -1.63 7.76
C VAL A 271 -25.43 -0.91 7.66
N GLY A 272 -25.26 -0.01 6.70
CA GLY A 272 -24.03 0.75 6.56
C GLY A 272 -24.15 1.92 5.61
N ARG A 273 -23.00 2.53 5.28
CA ARG A 273 -22.93 3.65 4.35
C ARG A 273 -21.95 3.39 3.21
N ARG A 274 -22.39 3.72 2.01
CA ARG A 274 -21.56 3.66 0.80
C ARG A 274 -21.56 5.01 0.10
N MET A 275 -20.42 5.69 0.11
CA MET A 275 -20.16 6.89 -0.69
C MET A 275 -21.32 7.91 -0.64
N PHE A 276 -21.80 8.21 0.57
CA PHE A 276 -22.91 9.13 0.88
C PHE A 276 -24.35 8.58 0.76
N ARG A 277 -24.54 7.28 0.49
CA ARG A 277 -25.86 6.64 0.55
C ARG A 277 -25.92 5.62 1.67
N ASP A 278 -27.04 5.67 2.37
CA ASP A 278 -27.49 4.66 3.31
C ASP A 278 -27.76 3.34 2.58
N TYR A 279 -27.33 2.25 3.18
CA TYR A 279 -27.24 0.95 2.53
C TYR A 279 -27.73 -0.14 3.46
N HIS A 280 -28.74 -0.88 3.02
CA HIS A 280 -29.33 -2.02 3.71
C HIS A 280 -29.20 -3.29 2.87
N ALA A 281 -28.95 -4.42 3.53
CA ALA A 281 -29.10 -5.73 2.93
C ALA A 281 -29.62 -6.75 3.95
N CYS A 282 -30.64 -7.53 3.58
CA CYS A 282 -31.09 -8.67 4.38
C CYS A 282 -30.35 -9.94 3.95
N ILE A 283 -29.86 -10.70 4.92
CA ILE A 283 -29.12 -11.96 4.76
C ILE A 283 -30.00 -13.09 5.32
N PRO A 284 -30.58 -13.95 4.48
CA PRO A 284 -31.34 -15.11 4.94
C PRO A 284 -30.38 -16.19 5.49
N LEU A 285 -30.73 -16.80 6.62
CA LEU A 285 -29.93 -17.83 7.31
C LEU A 285 -30.49 -19.25 7.17
N ASP A 286 -31.67 -19.42 6.55
CA ASP A 286 -32.40 -20.69 6.34
C ASP A 286 -31.57 -21.86 5.75
N SER A 287 -30.53 -21.51 5.01
CA SER A 287 -29.73 -22.42 4.19
C SER A 287 -28.22 -22.15 4.31
N MET A 288 -27.80 -21.46 5.37
CA MET A 288 -26.40 -21.08 5.54
C MET A 288 -25.72 -21.75 6.74
N ASP A 289 -24.54 -22.32 6.53
CA ASP A 289 -23.65 -22.80 7.59
C ASP A 289 -22.61 -21.70 7.93
N VAL A 290 -22.19 -21.63 9.20
CA VAL A 290 -21.23 -20.63 9.68
C VAL A 290 -19.90 -21.29 10.04
N VAL A 291 -18.79 -20.74 9.54
CA VAL A 291 -17.45 -21.13 9.97
C VAL A 291 -16.63 -19.89 10.30
N VAL A 292 -15.85 -19.98 11.37
CA VAL A 292 -14.90 -18.93 11.77
C VAL A 292 -13.51 -19.36 11.33
N GLU A 293 -12.93 -18.63 10.37
CA GLU A 293 -11.54 -18.81 9.95
C GLU A 293 -10.65 -17.80 10.69
N PRO A 294 -9.70 -18.23 11.54
CA PRO A 294 -8.72 -17.32 12.12
C PRO A 294 -7.77 -16.84 11.03
N LYS A 295 -7.59 -15.52 10.88
CA LYS A 295 -6.60 -14.93 9.96
C LYS A 295 -5.72 -13.93 10.66
N PHE A 296 -4.51 -13.74 10.10
CA PHE A 296 -3.51 -12.78 10.58
C PHE A 296 -4.05 -11.34 10.77
N LEU A 297 -5.08 -10.98 10.01
CA LEU A 297 -5.71 -9.65 10.00
C LEU A 297 -7.05 -9.57 10.76
N GLY A 298 -7.44 -10.60 11.52
CA GLY A 298 -8.70 -10.67 12.28
C GLY A 298 -9.50 -11.94 11.97
N ASP A 299 -10.47 -12.25 12.82
CA ASP A 299 -11.37 -13.39 12.63
C ASP A 299 -12.25 -13.17 11.40
N LEU A 300 -12.41 -14.20 10.58
CA LEU A 300 -13.24 -14.17 9.38
C LEU A 300 -14.45 -15.08 9.59
N VAL A 301 -15.63 -14.51 9.73
CA VAL A 301 -16.88 -15.27 9.75
C VAL A 301 -17.32 -15.51 8.32
N VAL A 302 -17.40 -16.76 7.90
CA VAL A 302 -17.76 -17.15 6.54
C VAL A 302 -19.08 -17.90 6.58
N LEU A 303 -20.04 -17.40 5.79
CA LEU A 303 -21.34 -18.06 5.57
C LEU A 303 -21.27 -18.88 4.29
N PHE A 304 -21.50 -20.18 4.43
CA PHE A 304 -21.55 -21.15 3.34
C PHE A 304 -22.98 -21.48 3.00
N ASP A 305 -23.26 -21.78 1.74
CA ASP A 305 -24.50 -22.46 1.37
C ASP A 305 -24.38 -23.97 1.68
N ARG A 306 -25.50 -24.71 1.80
CA ARG A 306 -25.54 -26.19 1.97
C ARG A 306 -24.75 -26.98 0.89
N THR A 307 -24.38 -26.31 -0.20
CA THR A 307 -23.49 -26.85 -1.26
C THR A 307 -22.00 -26.62 -0.99
N ASN A 308 -21.64 -26.21 0.24
CA ASN A 308 -20.30 -25.87 0.72
C ASN A 308 -19.59 -24.79 -0.12
N LYS A 309 -20.37 -23.90 -0.76
CA LYS A 309 -19.86 -22.76 -1.53
C LYS A 309 -19.97 -21.49 -0.69
N ARG A 310 -18.83 -20.84 -0.44
CA ARG A 310 -18.74 -19.54 0.26
C ARG A 310 -19.67 -18.52 -0.40
N LYS A 311 -20.70 -18.05 0.32
CA LYS A 311 -21.60 -17.00 -0.17
C LYS A 311 -21.14 -15.62 0.32
N ILE A 312 -20.81 -15.50 1.59
CA ILE A 312 -20.51 -14.22 2.25
C ILE A 312 -19.31 -14.40 3.17
N ALA A 313 -18.37 -13.47 3.13
CA ALA A 313 -17.24 -13.42 4.05
C ALA A 313 -17.32 -12.11 4.82
N LEU A 314 -17.52 -12.17 6.13
CA LEU A 314 -17.59 -11.02 7.02
C LEU A 314 -16.26 -10.93 7.77
N ARG A 315 -15.52 -9.85 7.51
CA ARG A 315 -14.23 -9.61 8.16
C ARG A 315 -14.46 -8.83 9.44
N LEU A 316 -14.01 -9.39 10.54
CA LEU A 316 -14.01 -8.70 11.82
C LEU A 316 -12.72 -7.91 11.97
N HIS A 317 -12.82 -6.78 12.66
CA HIS A 317 -11.67 -5.92 12.86
C HIS A 317 -10.66 -6.59 13.80
N ALA A 318 -9.38 -6.61 13.41
CA ALA A 318 -8.29 -7.10 14.25
C ALA A 318 -8.32 -6.40 15.62
N GLY A 319 -8.33 -7.19 16.69
CA GLY A 319 -8.38 -6.71 18.07
C GLY A 319 -9.28 -7.55 19.00
N HIS A 320 -10.23 -8.30 18.43
CA HIS A 320 -11.25 -9.03 19.20
C HIS A 320 -11.12 -10.54 18.97
N ARG A 321 -10.20 -11.20 19.67
CA ARG A 321 -10.17 -12.68 19.69
C ARG A 321 -11.49 -13.20 20.27
N GLY A 322 -12.17 -14.11 19.57
CA GLY A 322 -13.42 -14.73 20.03
C GLY A 322 -14.69 -13.97 19.67
N LEU A 323 -14.61 -12.81 19.00
CA LEU A 323 -15.81 -12.14 18.47
C LEU A 323 -16.40 -12.93 17.30
N GLY A 324 -15.56 -13.59 16.50
CA GLY A 324 -16.03 -14.49 15.44
C GLY A 324 -16.84 -15.65 15.98
N GLU A 325 -16.37 -16.25 17.07
CA GLU A 325 -17.05 -17.35 17.77
C GLU A 325 -18.40 -16.90 18.31
N LYS A 326 -18.46 -15.75 19.02
CA LYS A 326 -19.72 -15.21 19.54
C LYS A 326 -20.74 -14.85 18.45
N ILE A 327 -20.29 -14.37 17.29
CA ILE A 327 -21.18 -14.12 16.15
C ILE A 327 -21.68 -15.44 15.57
N ALA A 328 -20.82 -16.46 15.48
CA ALA A 328 -21.25 -17.78 15.05
C ALA A 328 -22.28 -18.39 16.03
N GLU A 329 -22.03 -18.29 17.34
CA GLU A 329 -22.99 -18.68 18.39
C GLU A 329 -24.34 -17.97 18.22
N GLY A 330 -24.34 -16.63 18.11
CA GLY A 330 -25.57 -15.86 17.92
C GLY A 330 -26.31 -16.17 16.62
N ILE A 331 -25.60 -16.62 15.57
CA ILE A 331 -26.24 -17.09 14.33
C ILE A 331 -26.85 -18.48 14.52
N LEU A 332 -26.16 -19.38 15.22
CA LEU A 332 -26.67 -20.72 15.53
C LEU A 332 -27.91 -20.66 16.43
N GLU A 333 -27.94 -19.73 17.40
CA GLU A 333 -29.11 -19.45 18.23
C GLU A 333 -30.32 -19.03 17.37
N LEU A 334 -30.13 -18.13 16.40
CA LEU A 334 -31.17 -17.72 15.45
C LEU A 334 -31.64 -18.86 14.52
N GLN A 335 -30.82 -19.89 14.35
CA GLN A 335 -31.14 -21.09 13.56
C GLN A 335 -31.78 -22.20 14.40
N GLY A 336 -31.87 -22.03 15.73
CA GLY A 336 -32.36 -23.06 16.66
C GLY A 336 -31.45 -24.29 16.77
N GLY A 337 -30.15 -24.15 16.43
CA GLY A 337 -29.19 -25.25 16.39
C GLY A 337 -28.46 -25.49 17.71
N ASP A 338 -28.27 -26.76 18.07
CA ASP A 338 -27.46 -27.20 19.21
C ASP A 338 -25.95 -27.12 18.90
N LEU A 339 -25.13 -26.80 19.90
CA LEU A 339 -23.70 -26.49 19.81
C LEU A 339 -22.88 -27.67 19.25
N SER A 340 -22.63 -27.66 17.94
CA SER A 340 -21.55 -28.43 17.31
C SER A 340 -20.73 -27.51 16.42
N VAL A 341 -19.75 -26.85 17.04
CA VAL A 341 -18.67 -26.17 16.32
C VAL A 341 -17.79 -27.27 15.73
N ASP A 342 -18.15 -27.78 14.56
CA ASP A 342 -17.26 -28.60 13.74
C ASP A 342 -16.17 -27.67 13.20
N VAL A 343 -15.04 -27.63 13.90
CA VAL A 343 -13.79 -27.12 13.37
C VAL A 343 -13.47 -27.99 12.15
N PRO A 344 -13.42 -27.45 10.92
CA PRO A 344 -12.95 -28.24 9.80
C PRO A 344 -11.50 -28.59 10.08
N GLU A 345 -11.21 -29.88 10.27
CA GLU A 345 -9.85 -30.37 10.32
C GLU A 345 -9.09 -29.80 9.13
N GLU A 346 -7.94 -29.21 9.45
CA GLU A 346 -6.92 -28.76 8.53
C GLU A 346 -6.78 -29.80 7.40
N PRO A 347 -6.86 -29.42 6.11
CA PRO A 347 -6.65 -30.40 5.06
C PRO A 347 -5.24 -30.94 5.26
N ALA A 348 -5.17 -32.22 5.66
CA ALA A 348 -3.95 -32.94 5.87
C ALA A 348 -3.00 -32.61 4.72
N HIS A 349 -1.82 -32.11 5.09
CA HIS A 349 -0.68 -32.04 4.20
C HIS A 349 -0.45 -33.45 3.67
N GLU A 350 -1.03 -33.73 2.50
CA GLU A 350 -0.80 -34.96 1.78
C GLU A 350 0.69 -35.00 1.45
N GLU A 351 1.34 -35.93 2.14
CA GLU A 351 2.77 -36.14 2.17
C GLU A 351 3.36 -36.21 0.76
N LYS A 352 4.16 -35.20 0.42
CA LYS A 352 5.30 -35.36 -0.51
C LYS A 352 6.43 -36.22 0.11
N SER A 353 6.08 -37.31 0.79
CA SER A 353 7.01 -38.25 1.43
C SER A 353 7.19 -39.55 0.63
N GLU A 354 6.30 -39.88 -0.32
CA GLU A 354 6.40 -41.12 -1.10
C GLU A 354 7.40 -41.10 -2.26
N LYS A 355 8.07 -39.96 -2.54
CA LYS A 355 9.07 -39.87 -3.63
C LYS A 355 10.53 -39.99 -3.19
N LYS A 356 10.82 -40.11 -1.89
CA LYS A 356 12.20 -40.31 -1.40
C LYS A 356 12.54 -41.75 -0.98
N SER A 357 11.55 -42.63 -0.76
CA SER A 357 11.83 -44.05 -0.46
C SER A 357 12.09 -44.91 -1.71
N ASN A 358 11.63 -44.49 -2.89
CA ASN A 358 11.84 -45.20 -4.15
C ASN A 358 13.16 -44.89 -4.89
N ILE A 359 14.00 -43.99 -4.35
CA ILE A 359 15.36 -43.76 -4.88
C ILE A 359 16.40 -44.58 -4.09
N SER A 360 16.14 -44.92 -2.83
CA SER A 360 17.09 -45.72 -2.03
C SER A 360 17.02 -47.23 -2.24
N LYS A 361 15.97 -47.75 -2.89
CA LYS A 361 15.83 -49.20 -3.20
C LYS A 361 16.29 -49.59 -4.60
N LYS A 362 16.54 -48.62 -5.50
CA LYS A 362 16.96 -48.92 -6.88
C LYS A 362 18.47 -48.99 -7.07
N ASP A 363 19.25 -48.48 -6.11
CA ASP A 363 20.72 -48.53 -6.16
C ASP A 363 21.33 -49.74 -5.42
N SER A 364 20.52 -50.54 -4.70
CA SER A 364 21.02 -51.78 -4.07
C SER A 364 20.87 -53.05 -4.92
N GLU A 365 20.14 -53.00 -6.04
CA GLU A 365 19.94 -54.16 -6.94
C GLU A 365 20.83 -54.17 -8.19
N ALA A 366 21.72 -53.18 -8.37
CA ALA A 366 22.67 -53.14 -9.50
C ALA A 366 24.10 -53.61 -9.16
N SER A 367 24.30 -54.32 -8.03
CA SER A 367 25.63 -54.83 -7.62
C SER A 367 25.77 -56.36 -7.63
N VAL A 368 24.82 -57.09 -8.22
CA VAL A 368 24.96 -58.53 -8.48
C VAL A 368 24.38 -58.86 -9.86
N SER A 369 25.17 -58.64 -10.92
CA SER A 369 25.10 -59.27 -12.25
C SER A 369 26.29 -58.82 -13.09
#